data_AF-A0A9N9JQN6-F1
#
_entry.id   AF-A0A9N9JQN6-F1
#
_cell.length_a   1.000
_cell.length_b   1.000
_cell.length_c   1.000
_cell.angle_alpha   90.00
_cell.angle_beta   90.00
_cell.angle_gamma   90.00
#
_symmetry.space_group_name_H-M   'P 1'
#
loop_
_entity.id
_entity.type
_entity.pdbx_description
1 polymer ?
#
loop_
_entity_poly.entity_id
_entity_poly.type
_entity_poly.pdbx_seq_one_letter_code
_entity_poly.pdbx_strand_id
1 'polypeptide(L)' 'MSDPNPLSILKGEINRLEFVSGEKIRLLSHFTENVEKIAVAVSCLEDFDTDEDKRTYLRSLISPP' A
#
# COMPACT_ATOMS: atom_id res chain seq x y z
N MET A 1 22.28 3.80 -9.31
CA MET A 1 21.14 2.89 -9.13
C MET A 1 19.90 3.76 -9.26
N SER A 2 18.95 3.40 -10.10
CA SER A 2 17.66 4.12 -10.13
C SER A 2 16.89 3.75 -8.87
N ASP A 3 16.39 4.73 -8.15
CA ASP A 3 15.53 4.47 -6.99
C ASP A 3 14.35 3.57 -7.43
N PRO A 4 14.02 2.52 -6.67
CA PRO A 4 12.93 1.63 -7.02
C PRO A 4 11.62 2.44 -7.13
N ASN A 5 10.89 2.25 -8.24
CA ASN A 5 9.64 2.97 -8.50
C ASN A 5 8.64 2.71 -7.36
N PRO A 6 8.14 3.75 -6.66
CA PRO A 6 7.18 3.60 -5.55
C PRO A 6 5.97 2.74 -5.89
N LEU A 7 5.48 2.81 -7.14
CA LEU A 7 4.36 1.97 -7.59
C LEU A 7 4.72 0.47 -7.58
N SER A 8 5.95 0.12 -7.96
CA SER A 8 6.41 -1.27 -7.96
C SER A 8 6.58 -1.82 -6.54
N ILE A 9 7.10 -0.99 -5.62
CA ILE A 9 7.25 -1.34 -4.21
C ILE A 9 5.87 -1.59 -3.59
N LEU A 10 4.94 -0.65 -3.77
CA LEU A 10 3.59 -0.75 -3.24
C LEU A 10 2.86 -2.01 -3.74
N LYS A 11 2.95 -2.31 -5.05
CA LYS A 11 2.38 -3.55 -5.61
C LYS A 11 3.03 -4.80 -5.03
N GLY A 12 4.33 -4.76 -4.78
CA GLY A 12 5.07 -5.82 -4.10
C GLY A 12 4.53 -6.06 -2.69
N GLU A 13 4.40 -5.00 -1.89
CA GLU A 13 3.90 -5.07 -0.51
C GLU A 13 2.45 -5.56 -0.46
N ILE A 14 1.54 -5.06 -1.31
CA ILE A 14 0.15 -5.55 -1.36
C ILE A 14 0.09 -7.05 -1.69
N ASN A 15 1.01 -7.57 -2.50
CA ASN A 15 1.07 -8.99 -2.79
C ASN A 15 1.68 -9.80 -1.66
N ARG A 16 2.73 -9.28 -1.00
CA ARG A 16 3.44 -9.91 0.12
C ARG A 16 2.58 -10.01 1.38
N LEU A 17 1.74 -9.01 1.65
CA LEU A 17 0.91 -8.89 2.85
C LEU A 17 -0.39 -9.72 2.81
N GLU A 18 -0.57 -10.58 1.81
CA GLU A 18 -1.66 -11.57 1.75
C GLU A 18 -3.09 -11.00 1.89
N PHE A 19 -3.34 -9.77 1.39
CA PHE A 19 -4.69 -9.20 1.35
C PHE A 19 -5.68 -10.10 0.57
N VAL A 20 -6.95 -10.12 0.96
CA VAL A 20 -7.97 -10.81 0.16
C VAL A 20 -8.24 -10.05 -1.14
N SER A 21 -8.74 -10.73 -2.18
CA SER A 21 -8.93 -10.15 -3.51
C SER A 21 -9.72 -8.82 -3.50
N GLY A 22 -10.75 -8.72 -2.67
CA GLY A 22 -11.55 -7.48 -2.54
C GLY A 22 -10.76 -6.31 -1.93
N GLU A 23 -9.89 -6.57 -0.97
CA GLU A 23 -8.99 -5.55 -0.39
C GLU A 23 -7.93 -5.12 -1.41
N LYS A 24 -7.35 -6.07 -2.15
CA LYS A 24 -6.38 -5.77 -3.21
C LYS A 24 -6.98 -4.85 -4.27
N ILE A 25 -8.19 -5.15 -4.75
CA ILE A 25 -8.88 -4.31 -5.74
C ILE A 25 -9.09 -2.90 -5.20
N ARG A 26 -9.61 -2.76 -3.97
CA ARG A 26 -9.86 -1.44 -3.37
C ARG A 26 -8.58 -0.64 -3.17
N LEU A 27 -7.49 -1.28 -2.73
CA LEU A 27 -6.18 -0.63 -2.59
C LEU A 27 -5.67 -0.14 -3.94
N LEU A 28 -5.71 -0.99 -4.97
CA LEU A 28 -5.26 -0.61 -6.31
C LEU A 28 -6.11 0.52 -6.90
N SER A 29 -7.43 0.50 -6.71
CA SER A 29 -8.31 1.61 -7.12
C SER A 29 -7.97 2.90 -6.38
N HIS A 30 -7.82 2.84 -5.05
CA HIS A 30 -7.46 4.00 -4.23
C HIS A 30 -6.17 4.67 -4.74
N PHE A 31 -5.10 3.90 -4.98
CA PHE A 31 -3.83 4.46 -5.45
C PHE A 31 -3.81 4.81 -6.94
N THR A 32 -4.73 4.28 -7.74
CA THR A 32 -4.95 4.73 -9.12
C THR A 32 -5.59 6.12 -9.14
N GLU A 33 -6.49 6.39 -8.21
CA GLU A 33 -7.15 7.70 -8.04
C GLU A 33 -6.28 8.72 -7.29
N ASN A 34 -5.29 8.25 -6.51
CA ASN A 34 -4.43 9.07 -5.65
C ASN A 34 -2.94 8.77 -5.88
N VAL A 35 -2.49 8.85 -7.14
CA VAL A 35 -1.13 8.46 -7.56
C VAL A 35 -0.05 9.24 -6.80
N GLU A 36 -0.31 10.50 -6.48
CA GLU A 36 0.59 11.37 -5.70
C GLU A 36 0.85 10.87 -4.28
N LYS A 37 -0.04 10.05 -3.72
CA LYS A 37 0.10 9.48 -2.37
C LYS A 37 0.94 8.21 -2.32
N ILE A 38 1.28 7.62 -3.46
CA ILE A 38 2.02 6.35 -3.50
C ILE A 38 3.38 6.48 -2.80
N ALA A 39 4.14 7.55 -3.07
CA ALA A 39 5.44 7.75 -2.45
C ALA A 39 5.34 7.88 -0.92
N VAL A 40 4.34 8.62 -0.44
CA VAL A 40 4.07 8.77 1.00
C VAL A 40 3.68 7.43 1.62
N ALA A 41 2.79 6.67 0.97
CA ALA A 41 2.38 5.37 1.47
C ALA A 41 3.54 4.38 1.55
N VAL A 42 4.44 4.36 0.56
CA VAL A 42 5.66 3.55 0.60
C VAL A 42 6.56 3.96 1.76
N SER A 43 6.77 5.26 1.97
CA SER A 43 7.55 5.75 3.12
C SER A 43 6.93 5.30 4.44
N CYS A 44 5.61 5.42 4.61
CA CYS A 44 4.93 4.95 5.82
C CYS A 44 5.07 3.43 6.01
N LEU A 45 5.05 2.64 4.92
CA LEU A 45 5.26 1.18 4.99
C LEU A 45 6.67 0.79 5.43
N GLU A 46 7.67 1.64 5.18
CA GLU A 46 9.05 1.44 5.66
C GLU A 46 9.17 1.74 7.16
N ASP A 47 8.34 2.64 7.69
CA ASP A 47 8.34 3.01 9.12
C ASP A 47 7.63 1.98 10.03
N PHE A 48 6.90 1.01 9.47
CA PHE A 48 6.21 -0.03 10.24
C PHE A 48 7.06 -1.30 10.41
N ASP A 49 7.21 -1.73 11.66
CA ASP A 49 8.00 -2.91 12.04
C ASP A 49 7.32 -4.24 11.71
N THR A 50 5.98 -4.28 11.70
CA THR A 50 5.22 -5.53 11.55
C THR A 50 4.32 -5.53 10.32
N ASP A 51 4.10 -6.72 9.76
CA ASP A 51 3.14 -6.93 8.68
C ASP A 51 1.69 -6.66 9.12
N GLU A 52 1.39 -6.76 10.41
CA GLU A 52 0.08 -6.39 10.94
C GLU A 52 -0.14 -4.89 10.92
N ASP A 53 0.86 -4.09 11.30
CA ASP A 53 0.78 -2.62 11.25
C ASP A 53 0.65 -2.12 9.82
N LYS A 54 1.45 -2.68 8.89
CA LYS A 54 1.34 -2.38 7.45
C LYS A 54 -0.05 -2.69 6.91
N ARG A 55 -0.61 -3.84 7.27
CA ARG A 55 -1.98 -4.22 6.87
C ARG A 55 -3.03 -3.28 7.45
N THR A 56 -2.88 -2.91 8.73
CA THR A 56 -3.79 -1.99 9.41
C THR A 56 -3.78 -0.61 8.77
N TYR A 57 -2.60 -0.07 8.48
CA TYR A 57 -2.44 1.19 7.76
C TYR A 57 -3.11 1.13 6.38
N LEU A 58 -2.79 0.16 5.55
CA LEU A 58 -3.37 0.06 4.20
C LEU A 58 -4.89 -0.13 4.24
N ARG A 59 -5.42 -0.91 5.20
CA ARG A 59 -6.87 -1.05 5.41
C ARG A 59 -7.52 0.29 5.75
N SER A 60 -6.88 1.11 6.59
CA SER A 60 -7.42 2.43 6.96
C SER A 60 -7.62 3.36 5.76
N LEU A 61 -6.82 3.20 4.69
CA LEU A 61 -6.94 4.01 3.47
C LEU A 61 -8.17 3.66 2.63
N ILE A 62 -8.66 2.42 2.75
CA ILE A 62 -9.80 1.93 1.97
C ILE A 62 -11.05 1.75 2.80
N SER A 63 -10.96 1.79 4.13
CA SER A 63 -12.11 1.71 5.03
C SER A 63 -13.05 2.91 4.81
N PRO A 64 -14.38 2.69 4.94
CA PRO A 64 -15.31 3.82 5.02
C PRO A 64 -14.94 4.71 6.20
N PRO A 65 -15.19 6.04 6.12
CA PRO A 65 -15.12 6.92 7.28
C PRO A 65 -16.12 6.51 8.38
#